data_AF-A0A1V6I727-F1
#
_entry.id   AF-A0A1V6I727-F1
#
_cell.length_a   1.000
_cell.length_b   1.000
_cell.length_c   1.000
_cell.angle_alpha   90.00
_cell.angle_beta   90.00
_cell.angle_gamma   90.00
#
_symmetry.space_group_name_H-M   'P 1'
#
loop_
_entity.id
_entity.type
_entity.pdbx_description
1 polymer ?
#
loop_
_entity_poly.entity_id
_entity_poly.type
_entity_poly.pdbx_seq_one_letter_code
_entity_poly.pdbx_strand_id
1 'polypeptide(L)'
;MNGKLSNERAVVLFNRRDTAASISVKWKDLNLEGPATVRDLWERRDLGIMDSMFTAEIPSHGVVMLKVVGKQNKLQQVFEAEYAWINTFNLTKNSKILPNQGRAVVDTLCSGHAKVAWLGNCADNYIEFRDVYVYSDGKYKLSISYISGENRNITLSVNGIDRVLKKLNSGDWKTIGNKTITVKLNKGYNTIRLSNANGWMPDVDKIQLKVKSDALNVVEVLKAMH
;
A
#
# COMPACT_ATOMS: atom_id res chain seq x y z
N MET A 1 18.59 6.87 -6.95
CA MET A 1 17.61 7.03 -5.86
C MET A 1 17.84 5.94 -4.83
N ASN A 2 17.81 6.29 -3.56
CA ASN A 2 18.28 5.45 -2.44
C ASN A 2 17.21 4.49 -1.88
N GLY A 3 16.25 4.05 -2.71
CA GLY A 3 15.18 3.11 -2.35
C GLY A 3 14.03 3.71 -1.52
N LYS A 4 12.94 2.93 -1.35
CA LYS A 4 11.70 3.34 -0.65
C LYS A 4 11.90 3.75 0.82
N LEU A 5 13.03 3.37 1.42
CA LEU A 5 13.38 3.66 2.82
C LEU A 5 14.20 4.92 3.00
N SER A 6 14.69 5.51 1.90
CA SER A 6 15.34 6.81 1.96
C SER A 6 14.30 7.92 2.16
N ASN A 7 14.78 9.12 2.45
CA ASN A 7 13.94 10.30 2.40
C ASN A 7 13.74 10.84 0.96
N GLU A 8 14.30 10.15 -0.05
CA GLU A 8 14.26 10.58 -1.44
C GLU A 8 13.17 9.84 -2.23
N ARG A 9 12.48 10.57 -3.10
CA ARG A 9 11.45 10.04 -4.02
C ARG A 9 11.66 10.66 -5.39
N ALA A 10 11.61 9.85 -6.45
CA ALA A 10 11.22 10.41 -7.73
C ALA A 10 9.71 10.48 -7.80
N VAL A 11 9.25 11.61 -8.31
CA VAL A 11 7.85 11.84 -8.62
C VAL A 11 7.78 12.19 -10.09
N VAL A 12 6.84 11.59 -10.80
CA VAL A 12 6.51 11.98 -12.17
C VAL A 12 5.05 12.39 -12.20
N LEU A 13 4.81 13.62 -12.62
CA LEU A 13 3.47 14.18 -12.78
C LEU A 13 3.16 14.18 -14.28
N PHE A 14 2.14 13.43 -14.69
CA PHE A 14 1.74 13.29 -16.08
C PHE A 14 0.37 13.91 -16.30
N ASN A 15 0.28 14.84 -17.26
CA ASN A 15 -1.00 15.29 -17.76
C ASN A 15 -1.37 14.50 -19.01
N ARG A 16 -2.39 13.64 -18.93
CA ARG A 16 -2.87 12.85 -20.07
C ARG A 16 -4.01 13.52 -20.85
N ARG A 17 -4.37 14.75 -20.49
CA ARG A 17 -5.48 15.49 -21.10
C ARG A 17 -5.00 16.30 -22.31
N ASP A 18 -5.94 16.67 -23.16
CA ASP A 18 -5.74 17.53 -24.33
C ASP A 18 -5.68 19.04 -23.96
N THR A 19 -5.73 19.35 -22.66
CA THR A 19 -5.65 20.71 -22.10
C THR A 19 -4.62 20.75 -20.98
N ALA A 20 -4.10 21.95 -20.67
CA ALA A 20 -3.29 22.15 -19.46
C ALA A 20 -4.06 21.75 -18.19
N ALA A 21 -3.33 21.29 -17.17
CA ALA A 21 -3.89 20.91 -15.89
C ALA A 21 -2.91 21.17 -14.74
N SER A 22 -3.44 21.72 -13.65
CA SER A 22 -2.77 21.75 -12.35
C SER A 22 -2.77 20.35 -11.73
N ILE A 23 -1.58 19.81 -11.48
CA ILE A 23 -1.38 18.49 -10.88
C ILE A 23 -0.55 18.63 -9.61
N SER A 24 -0.99 17.98 -8.53
CA SER A 24 -0.38 18.08 -7.20
C SER A 24 0.08 16.73 -6.68
N VAL A 25 1.18 16.74 -5.92
CA VAL A 25 1.65 15.60 -5.12
C VAL A 25 1.76 16.03 -3.65
N LYS A 26 1.20 15.26 -2.73
CA LYS A 26 1.29 15.51 -1.29
C LYS A 26 2.38 14.64 -0.67
N TRP A 27 3.15 15.17 0.26
CA TRP A 27 4.25 14.45 0.93
C TRP A 27 3.77 13.20 1.67
N LYS A 28 2.58 13.27 2.26
CA LYS A 28 1.95 12.12 2.91
C LYS A 28 1.73 10.93 1.96
N ASP A 29 1.43 11.18 0.68
CA ASP A 29 1.17 10.14 -0.32
C ASP A 29 2.50 9.45 -0.74
N LEU A 30 3.63 10.10 -0.46
CA LEU A 30 4.98 9.58 -0.68
C LEU A 30 5.59 8.94 0.59
N ASN A 31 4.84 8.87 1.69
CA ASN A 31 5.30 8.50 3.02
C ASN A 31 6.47 9.39 3.52
N LEU A 32 6.41 10.69 3.22
CA LEU A 32 7.32 11.71 3.75
C LEU A 32 6.60 12.57 4.78
N GLU A 33 7.32 12.98 5.84
CA GLU A 33 6.81 13.82 6.92
C GLU A 33 7.60 15.12 7.04
N GLY A 34 6.87 16.22 7.27
CA GLY A 34 7.41 17.57 7.33
C GLY A 34 7.80 18.15 5.96
N PRO A 35 8.48 19.30 5.95
CA PRO A 35 8.90 19.96 4.72
C PRO A 35 9.87 19.10 3.89
N ALA A 36 9.82 19.27 2.57
CA ALA A 36 10.68 18.58 1.62
C ALA A 36 11.29 19.55 0.61
N THR A 37 12.53 19.32 0.21
CA THR A 37 13.15 20.02 -0.93
C THR A 37 12.70 19.38 -2.23
N VAL A 38 12.42 20.21 -3.23
CA VAL A 38 12.01 19.76 -4.57
C VAL A 38 13.01 20.24 -5.61
N ARG A 39 13.42 19.34 -6.50
CA ARG A 39 14.26 19.62 -7.66
C ARG A 39 13.58 19.13 -8.93
N ASP A 40 13.46 20.01 -9.91
CA ASP A 40 13.08 19.63 -11.27
C ASP A 40 14.28 18.96 -11.96
N LEU A 41 14.08 17.73 -12.43
CA LEU A 41 15.13 16.94 -13.07
C LEU A 41 15.30 17.24 -14.56
N TRP A 42 14.27 17.79 -15.22
CA TRP A 42 14.35 18.21 -16.62
C TRP A 42 15.07 19.54 -16.74
N GLU A 43 14.65 20.53 -15.95
CA GLU A 43 15.27 21.86 -15.92
C GLU A 43 16.58 21.89 -15.13
N ARG A 44 16.88 20.80 -14.39
CA ARG A 44 18.03 20.71 -13.48
C ARG A 44 18.06 21.85 -12.47
N ARG A 45 16.87 22.24 -11.99
CA ARG A 45 16.66 23.42 -11.14
C ARG A 45 16.10 23.02 -9.79
N ASP A 46 16.68 23.57 -8.73
CA ASP A 46 16.11 23.44 -7.39
C ASP A 46 14.94 24.42 -7.25
N LEU A 47 13.77 23.91 -6.85
CA LEU A 47 12.53 24.67 -6.71
C LEU A 47 12.30 25.16 -5.27
N GLY A 48 13.17 24.77 -4.33
CA GLY A 48 13.13 25.19 -2.94
C GLY A 48 12.49 24.15 -2.01
N ILE A 49 11.98 24.63 -0.87
CA ILE A 49 11.37 23.82 0.19
C ILE A 49 9.86 24.06 0.21
N MET A 50 9.10 22.98 0.34
CA MET A 50 7.65 23.01 0.39
C MET A 50 7.16 22.25 1.61
N ASP A 51 6.16 22.80 2.30
CA ASP A 51 5.75 22.29 3.61
C ASP A 51 5.05 20.93 3.55
N SER A 52 4.13 20.73 2.59
CA SER A 52 3.28 19.53 2.56
C SER A 52 2.96 18.98 1.17
N MET A 53 3.16 19.77 0.11
CA MET A 53 2.85 19.38 -1.26
C MET A 53 3.59 20.24 -2.28
N PHE A 54 3.66 19.75 -3.51
CA PHE A 54 4.09 20.49 -4.68
C PHE A 54 2.99 20.43 -5.75
N THR A 55 2.76 21.55 -6.44
CA THR A 55 1.81 21.68 -7.55
C THR A 55 2.53 22.27 -8.75
N ALA A 56 2.26 21.70 -9.93
CA ALA A 56 2.71 22.26 -11.20
C ALA A 56 1.54 22.39 -12.17
N GLU A 57 1.55 23.47 -12.95
CA GLU A 57 0.72 23.61 -14.15
C GLU A 57 1.41 22.85 -15.28
N ILE A 58 0.80 21.76 -15.74
CA ILE A 58 1.39 20.88 -16.75
C ILE A 58 0.59 21.02 -18.05
N PRO A 59 1.23 21.42 -19.17
CA PRO A 59 0.58 21.50 -20.48
C PRO A 59 -0.09 20.20 -20.90
N SER A 60 -0.94 20.26 -21.91
CA SER A 60 -1.52 19.06 -22.53
C SER A 60 -0.42 18.05 -22.90
N HIS A 61 -0.66 16.77 -22.56
CA HIS A 61 0.30 15.67 -22.73
C HIS A 61 1.68 15.87 -22.06
N GLY A 62 1.82 16.89 -21.21
CA GLY A 62 3.07 17.26 -20.57
C GLY A 62 3.45 16.34 -19.42
N VAL A 63 4.72 16.43 -19.03
CA VAL A 63 5.31 15.69 -17.92
C VAL A 63 6.26 16.57 -17.13
N VAL A 64 6.24 16.44 -15.81
CA VAL A 64 7.25 16.99 -14.91
C VAL A 64 7.89 15.84 -14.14
N MET A 65 9.22 15.83 -14.04
CA MET A 65 9.98 14.84 -13.28
C MET A 65 10.71 15.52 -12.14
N LEU A 66 10.42 15.11 -10.91
CA LEU A 66 10.93 15.72 -9.69
C LEU A 66 11.77 14.73 -8.90
N LYS A 67 12.82 15.24 -8.27
CA LYS A 67 13.42 14.65 -7.07
C LYS A 67 12.88 15.39 -5.85
N VAL A 68 12.23 14.65 -4.95
CA VAL A 68 11.73 15.16 -3.67
C VAL A 68 12.55 14.55 -2.56
N VAL A 69 13.08 15.37 -1.65
CA VAL A 69 13.83 14.90 -0.48
C VAL A 69 13.16 15.44 0.79
N GLY A 70 12.52 14.56 1.54
CA GLY A 70 11.89 14.90 2.81
C GLY A 70 12.91 15.01 3.96
N LYS A 71 12.52 15.66 5.04
CA LYS A 71 13.30 15.64 6.30
C LYS A 71 13.25 14.27 6.97
N GLN A 72 12.08 13.64 6.92
CA GLN A 72 11.81 12.34 7.53
C GLN A 72 10.94 11.50 6.60
N ASN A 73 11.18 10.19 6.59
CA ASN A 73 10.23 9.24 6.03
C ASN A 73 9.41 8.61 7.16
N LYS A 74 8.19 8.24 6.81
CA LYS A 74 7.35 7.34 7.59
C LYS A 74 7.40 5.97 6.93
N LEU A 75 7.45 4.91 7.73
CA LEU A 75 7.17 3.59 7.16
C LEU A 75 5.72 3.54 6.67
N GLN A 76 5.54 2.95 5.49
CA GLN A 76 4.22 2.61 5.00
C GLN A 76 3.56 1.65 5.98
N GLN A 77 2.39 2.04 6.48
CA GLN A 77 1.61 1.27 7.44
C GLN A 77 0.32 0.74 6.84
N VAL A 78 -0.17 1.38 5.78
CA VAL A 78 -1.38 0.98 5.06
C VAL A 78 -0.96 0.46 3.70
N PHE A 79 -1.45 -0.72 3.35
CA PHE A 79 -1.23 -1.36 2.07
C PHE A 79 -2.59 -1.71 1.50
N GLU A 80 -3.02 -0.94 0.49
CA GLU A 80 -4.30 -1.14 -0.18
C GLU A 80 -4.26 -2.43 -1.00
N ALA A 81 -5.34 -3.19 -0.98
CA ALA A 81 -5.39 -4.49 -1.63
C ALA A 81 -5.32 -4.38 -3.15
N GLU A 82 -5.89 -3.32 -3.74
CA GLU A 82 -5.86 -3.04 -5.18
C GLU A 82 -4.46 -2.75 -5.72
N TYR A 83 -3.49 -2.48 -4.84
CA TYR A 83 -2.07 -2.35 -5.20
C TYR A 83 -1.26 -3.61 -4.89
N ALA A 84 -1.86 -4.62 -4.27
CA ALA A 84 -1.20 -5.90 -4.01
C ALA A 84 -0.99 -6.68 -5.32
N TRP A 85 -0.04 -7.62 -5.29
CA TRP A 85 0.11 -8.57 -6.38
C TRP A 85 -1.09 -9.53 -6.39
N ILE A 86 -1.94 -9.44 -7.41
CA ILE A 86 -3.06 -10.37 -7.64
C ILE A 86 -2.56 -11.46 -8.61
N ASN A 87 -2.36 -12.68 -8.12
CA ASN A 87 -1.64 -13.71 -8.87
C ASN A 87 -2.34 -14.14 -10.17
N THR A 88 -3.67 -14.15 -10.20
CA THR A 88 -4.47 -14.58 -11.35
C THR A 88 -5.19 -13.41 -12.03
N PHE A 89 -4.72 -12.17 -11.92
CA PHE A 89 -5.39 -11.04 -12.55
C PHE A 89 -5.44 -11.19 -14.08
N ASN A 90 -6.66 -11.23 -14.64
CA ASN A 90 -6.92 -11.40 -16.08
C ASN A 90 -6.16 -12.58 -16.72
N LEU A 91 -5.90 -13.64 -15.97
CA LEU A 91 -5.19 -14.81 -16.52
C LEU A 91 -6.07 -15.48 -17.58
N THR A 92 -5.50 -15.67 -18.77
CA THR A 92 -6.21 -16.23 -19.92
C THR A 92 -5.83 -17.70 -20.16
N LYS A 93 -6.78 -18.47 -20.70
CA LYS A 93 -6.55 -19.81 -21.25
C LYS A 93 -7.25 -19.89 -22.60
N ASN A 94 -6.52 -20.32 -23.64
CA ASN A 94 -7.03 -20.35 -25.02
C ASN A 94 -7.63 -19.00 -25.45
N SER A 95 -6.91 -17.91 -25.15
CA SER A 95 -7.30 -16.52 -25.46
C SER A 95 -8.58 -16.02 -24.80
N LYS A 96 -9.09 -16.73 -23.78
CA LYS A 96 -10.25 -16.30 -22.98
C LYS A 96 -9.82 -16.03 -21.54
N ILE A 97 -10.26 -14.91 -20.98
CA ILE A 97 -10.11 -14.63 -19.54
C ILE A 97 -10.82 -15.73 -18.78
N LEU A 98 -10.11 -16.36 -17.84
CA LEU A 98 -10.72 -17.36 -16.99
C LEU A 98 -11.71 -16.68 -16.02
N PRO A 99 -12.90 -17.26 -15.81
CA PRO A 99 -13.87 -16.71 -14.88
C PRO A 99 -13.38 -16.83 -13.43
N ASN A 100 -14.04 -16.11 -12.52
CA ASN A 100 -13.92 -16.29 -11.07
C ASN A 100 -12.49 -16.04 -10.54
N GLN A 101 -11.85 -14.99 -11.02
CA GLN A 101 -10.51 -14.57 -10.59
C GLN A 101 -10.55 -13.31 -9.74
N GLY A 102 -9.55 -13.20 -8.86
CA GLY A 102 -9.27 -11.99 -8.10
C GLY A 102 -9.20 -10.76 -9.00
N ARG A 103 -9.92 -9.71 -8.65
CA ARG A 103 -9.94 -8.46 -9.41
C ARG A 103 -10.14 -7.25 -8.50
N ALA A 104 -9.48 -6.15 -8.84
CA ALA A 104 -9.78 -4.86 -8.25
C ALA A 104 -11.17 -4.38 -8.70
N VAL A 105 -11.96 -3.88 -7.76
CA VAL A 105 -13.32 -3.38 -7.97
C VAL A 105 -13.44 -2.03 -7.29
N VAL A 106 -14.03 -1.05 -7.98
CA VAL A 106 -14.35 0.25 -7.40
C VAL A 106 -15.41 0.09 -6.31
N ASP A 107 -15.13 0.61 -5.12
CA ASP A 107 -16.03 0.62 -3.99
C ASP A 107 -15.75 1.86 -3.14
N THR A 108 -16.67 2.83 -3.17
CA THR A 108 -16.49 4.13 -2.48
C THR A 108 -16.48 4.02 -0.96
N LEU A 109 -16.87 2.87 -0.39
CA LEU A 109 -16.82 2.62 1.04
C LEU A 109 -15.41 2.27 1.49
N CYS A 110 -14.62 1.65 0.61
CA CYS A 110 -13.27 1.20 0.89
C CYS A 110 -12.24 2.33 0.84
N SER A 111 -11.12 2.11 1.53
CA SER A 111 -9.95 2.97 1.35
C SER A 111 -9.52 2.95 -0.11
N GLY A 112 -8.94 4.05 -0.59
CA GLY A 112 -8.55 4.16 -1.99
C GLY A 112 -9.72 4.11 -2.99
N HIS A 113 -10.96 4.02 -2.50
CA HIS A 113 -12.19 3.81 -3.28
C HIS A 113 -12.18 2.49 -4.09
N ALA A 114 -11.46 1.47 -3.60
CA ALA A 114 -11.39 0.17 -4.24
C ALA A 114 -11.15 -0.98 -3.25
N LYS A 115 -11.40 -2.20 -3.71
CA LYS A 115 -11.11 -3.45 -3.00
C LYS A 115 -10.73 -4.53 -4.00
N VAL A 116 -10.18 -5.65 -3.52
CA VAL A 116 -10.00 -6.85 -4.34
C VAL A 116 -11.06 -7.88 -3.97
N ALA A 117 -11.86 -8.26 -4.96
CA ALA A 117 -12.95 -9.22 -4.84
C ALA A 117 -12.64 -10.52 -5.60
N TRP A 118 -13.47 -11.54 -5.40
CA TRP A 118 -13.36 -12.85 -6.09
C TRP A 118 -12.04 -13.58 -5.82
N LEU A 119 -11.56 -13.53 -4.58
CA LEU A 119 -10.33 -14.22 -4.15
C LEU A 119 -10.60 -15.59 -3.55
N GLY A 120 -9.65 -16.51 -3.70
CA GLY A 120 -9.75 -17.89 -3.20
C GLY A 120 -10.40 -18.85 -4.19
N ASN A 121 -10.96 -19.93 -3.67
CA ASN A 121 -11.55 -21.07 -4.40
C ASN A 121 -10.54 -21.84 -5.30
N CYS A 122 -9.26 -21.49 -5.25
CA CYS A 122 -8.14 -22.19 -5.88
C CYS A 122 -6.83 -21.72 -5.22
N ALA A 123 -5.82 -22.58 -5.19
CA ALA A 123 -4.50 -22.26 -4.59
C ALA A 123 -3.81 -21.07 -5.26
N ASP A 124 -4.02 -20.87 -6.57
CA ASP A 124 -3.38 -19.78 -7.33
C ASP A 124 -4.13 -18.45 -7.25
N ASN A 125 -5.36 -18.41 -6.72
CA ASN A 125 -6.15 -17.18 -6.65
C ASN A 125 -5.98 -16.47 -5.30
N TYR A 126 -4.91 -15.68 -5.19
CA TYR A 126 -4.52 -14.99 -3.97
C TYR A 126 -4.02 -13.56 -4.24
N ILE A 127 -3.91 -12.77 -3.16
CA ILE A 127 -3.17 -11.51 -3.16
C ILE A 127 -1.95 -11.57 -2.27
N GLU A 128 -0.91 -10.82 -2.64
CA GLU A 128 0.36 -10.80 -1.93
C GLU A 128 0.96 -9.39 -1.84
N PHE A 129 1.31 -9.01 -0.62
CA PHE A 129 2.02 -7.79 -0.27
C PHE A 129 3.50 -8.13 -0.08
N ARG A 130 4.34 -7.79 -1.06
CA ARG A 130 5.75 -8.23 -1.12
C ARG A 130 6.74 -7.29 -0.43
N ASP A 131 6.39 -6.02 -0.32
CA ASP A 131 7.30 -4.95 0.12
C ASP A 131 6.97 -4.44 1.54
N VAL A 132 6.57 -5.33 2.46
CA VAL A 132 6.19 -4.95 3.82
C VAL A 132 7.45 -4.80 4.68
N TYR A 133 7.96 -3.58 4.81
CA TYR A 133 9.20 -3.32 5.54
C TYR A 133 8.98 -2.99 7.02
N VAL A 134 9.83 -3.54 7.91
CA VAL A 134 9.93 -3.14 9.32
C VAL A 134 11.38 -2.92 9.76
N TYR A 135 11.62 -1.98 10.69
CA TYR A 135 12.97 -1.63 11.16
C TYR A 135 13.60 -2.65 12.11
N SER A 136 12.78 -3.45 12.79
CA SER A 136 13.22 -4.45 13.76
C SER A 136 12.39 -5.72 13.61
N ASP A 137 12.98 -6.86 13.97
CA ASP A 137 12.20 -8.07 14.12
C ASP A 137 11.26 -7.95 15.32
N GLY A 138 10.17 -8.71 15.29
CA GLY A 138 9.28 -8.81 16.43
C GLY A 138 7.83 -9.10 16.08
N LYS A 139 6.99 -8.89 17.09
CA LYS A 139 5.54 -9.08 16.99
C LYS A 139 4.87 -7.77 16.64
N TYR A 140 4.10 -7.76 15.55
CA TYR A 140 3.35 -6.62 15.06
C TYR A 140 1.86 -6.92 15.04
N LYS A 141 1.02 -5.92 15.30
CA LYS A 141 -0.42 -6.04 15.09
C LYS A 141 -0.73 -5.72 13.63
N LEU A 142 -1.18 -6.74 12.89
CA LEU A 142 -1.68 -6.64 11.53
C LEU A 142 -3.21 -6.61 11.57
N SER A 143 -3.80 -5.57 11.03
CA SER A 143 -5.24 -5.48 10.77
C SER A 143 -5.52 -5.80 9.31
N ILE A 144 -6.58 -6.55 9.05
CA ILE A 144 -7.09 -6.82 7.71
C ILE A 144 -8.51 -6.24 7.67
N SER A 145 -8.72 -5.24 6.82
CA SER A 145 -10.05 -4.72 6.50
C SER A 145 -10.64 -5.52 5.36
N TYR A 146 -11.88 -5.98 5.53
CA TYR A 146 -12.53 -6.88 4.59
C TYR A 146 -14.05 -6.66 4.54
N ILE A 147 -14.69 -7.18 3.49
CA ILE A 147 -16.15 -7.20 3.34
C ILE A 147 -16.59 -8.65 3.07
N SER A 148 -17.55 -9.15 3.84
CA SER A 148 -18.15 -10.46 3.63
C SER A 148 -19.55 -10.51 4.25
N GLY A 149 -20.57 -10.82 3.44
CA GLY A 149 -21.93 -11.01 3.94
C GLY A 149 -22.19 -12.35 4.63
N GLU A 150 -21.17 -13.21 4.70
CA GLU A 150 -21.25 -14.54 5.30
C GLU A 150 -19.94 -14.94 5.97
N ASN A 151 -19.93 -16.06 6.69
CA ASN A 151 -18.70 -16.58 7.29
C ASN A 151 -17.76 -17.13 6.21
N ARG A 152 -16.68 -16.40 5.92
CA ARG A 152 -15.58 -16.87 5.08
C ARG A 152 -14.27 -16.96 5.86
N ASN A 153 -13.29 -17.64 5.28
CA ASN A 153 -11.98 -17.83 5.88
C ASN A 153 -10.90 -17.19 5.01
N ILE A 154 -9.78 -16.82 5.63
CA ILE A 154 -8.54 -16.40 4.96
C ILE A 154 -7.41 -17.27 5.51
N THR A 155 -6.63 -17.90 4.65
CA THR A 155 -5.28 -18.37 4.96
C THR A 155 -4.32 -17.20 4.80
N LEU A 156 -3.82 -16.70 5.93
CA LEU A 156 -2.78 -15.68 5.99
C LEU A 156 -1.41 -16.38 6.00
N SER A 157 -0.57 -16.10 5.03
CA SER A 157 0.85 -16.49 5.05
C SER A 157 1.71 -15.28 5.39
N VAL A 158 2.60 -15.42 6.38
CA VAL A 158 3.61 -14.41 6.71
C VAL A 158 4.98 -15.05 6.56
N ASN A 159 5.75 -14.58 5.58
CA ASN A 159 7.04 -15.16 5.21
C ASN A 159 6.99 -16.70 5.03
N GLY A 160 5.91 -17.19 4.39
CA GLY A 160 5.70 -18.62 4.13
C GLY A 160 5.12 -19.42 5.30
N ILE A 161 4.83 -18.79 6.45
CA ILE A 161 4.18 -19.44 7.59
C ILE A 161 2.69 -19.15 7.57
N ASP A 162 1.89 -20.20 7.42
CA ASP A 162 0.45 -20.11 7.25
C ASP A 162 -0.32 -20.13 8.57
N ARG A 163 -1.39 -19.34 8.61
CA ARG A 163 -2.39 -19.31 9.67
C ARG A 163 -3.79 -19.10 9.09
N VAL A 164 -4.72 -19.99 9.41
CA VAL A 164 -6.12 -19.83 9.01
C VAL A 164 -6.86 -18.90 9.97
N LEU A 165 -7.45 -17.85 9.42
CA LEU A 165 -8.38 -16.94 10.05
C LEU A 165 -9.80 -17.36 9.68
N LYS A 166 -10.60 -17.77 10.67
CA LYS A 166 -11.93 -18.32 10.46
C LYS A 166 -13.04 -17.30 10.77
N LYS A 167 -14.21 -17.51 10.17
CA LYS A 167 -15.46 -16.78 10.48
C LYS A 167 -15.33 -15.26 10.30
N LEU A 168 -14.72 -14.85 9.19
CA LEU A 168 -14.62 -13.46 8.77
C LEU A 168 -15.93 -13.07 8.08
N ASN A 169 -16.89 -12.59 8.87
CA ASN A 169 -18.17 -12.05 8.43
C ASN A 169 -18.25 -10.59 8.90
N SER A 170 -18.64 -9.67 8.02
CA SER A 170 -18.86 -8.26 8.35
C SER A 170 -20.34 -7.87 8.40
N GLY A 171 -21.25 -8.83 8.22
CA GLY A 171 -22.69 -8.66 8.30
C GLY A 171 -23.36 -8.69 6.92
N ASP A 172 -22.79 -7.95 5.96
CA ASP A 172 -23.27 -7.87 4.57
C ASP A 172 -22.14 -7.53 3.58
N TRP A 173 -22.49 -7.39 2.30
CA TRP A 173 -21.55 -7.04 1.22
C TRP A 173 -21.27 -5.54 1.09
N LYS A 174 -21.65 -4.73 2.08
CA LYS A 174 -21.48 -3.26 2.12
C LYS A 174 -20.86 -2.77 3.43
N THR A 175 -20.60 -3.65 4.40
CA THR A 175 -20.05 -3.30 5.70
C THR A 175 -18.59 -3.73 5.77
N ILE A 176 -17.71 -2.81 6.16
CA ILE A 176 -16.29 -3.11 6.38
C ILE A 176 -16.13 -3.76 7.76
N GLY A 177 -15.73 -5.03 7.75
CA GLY A 177 -15.21 -5.73 8.91
C GLY A 177 -13.71 -5.49 9.07
N ASN A 178 -13.20 -5.72 10.27
CA ASN A 178 -11.78 -5.62 10.57
C ASN A 178 -11.33 -6.77 11.47
N LYS A 179 -10.26 -7.45 11.08
CA LYS A 179 -9.61 -8.49 11.88
C LYS A 179 -8.19 -8.08 12.23
N THR A 180 -7.93 -7.81 13.50
CA THR A 180 -6.57 -7.62 14.01
C THR A 180 -6.00 -8.93 14.56
N ILE A 181 -4.76 -9.22 14.18
CA ILE A 181 -4.00 -10.38 14.64
C ILE A 181 -2.54 -9.99 14.88
N THR A 182 -1.87 -10.72 15.76
CA THR A 182 -0.43 -10.56 15.97
C THR A 182 0.33 -11.47 14.99
N VAL A 183 1.28 -10.88 14.25
CA VAL A 183 2.19 -11.56 13.31
C VAL A 183 3.64 -11.37 13.75
N LYS A 184 4.52 -12.32 13.40
CA LYS A 184 5.97 -12.14 13.55
C LYS A 184 6.53 -11.63 12.21
N LEU A 185 7.20 -10.49 12.24
CA LEU A 185 7.92 -9.94 11.10
C LEU A 185 9.42 -9.93 11.40
N ASN A 186 10.23 -10.11 10.38
CA ASN A 186 11.68 -10.00 10.43
C ASN A 186 12.06 -8.55 10.12
N LYS A 187 13.15 -8.04 10.71
CA LYS A 187 13.78 -6.81 10.25
C LYS A 187 14.01 -6.88 8.74
N GLY A 188 13.66 -5.81 8.03
CA GLY A 188 13.74 -5.78 6.58
C GLY A 188 12.38 -5.98 5.90
N TYR A 189 12.42 -6.45 4.66
CA TYR A 189 11.23 -6.75 3.87
C TYR A 189 10.60 -8.08 4.30
N ASN A 190 9.28 -8.10 4.34
CA ASN A 190 8.45 -9.26 4.63
C ASN A 190 7.40 -9.42 3.55
N THR A 191 6.99 -10.67 3.33
CA THR A 191 5.87 -10.99 2.44
C THR A 191 4.67 -11.41 3.25
N ILE A 192 3.51 -10.84 2.92
CA ILE A 192 2.22 -11.18 3.51
C ILE A 192 1.28 -11.59 2.38
N ARG A 193 0.75 -12.81 2.43
CA ARG A 193 -0.19 -13.34 1.43
C ARG A 193 -1.54 -13.63 2.07
N LEU A 194 -2.62 -13.28 1.39
CA LEU A 194 -3.99 -13.66 1.74
C LEU A 194 -4.54 -14.56 0.65
N SER A 195 -4.98 -15.76 1.04
CA SER A 195 -5.46 -16.79 0.11
C SER A 195 -6.59 -17.62 0.73
N ASN A 196 -7.27 -18.44 -0.06
CA ASN A 196 -8.09 -19.53 0.44
C ASN A 196 -8.28 -20.56 -0.68
N ALA A 197 -7.49 -21.64 -0.67
CA ALA A 197 -7.50 -22.61 -1.77
C ALA A 197 -8.82 -23.39 -1.87
N ASN A 198 -9.52 -23.59 -0.75
CA ASN A 198 -10.65 -24.50 -0.64
C ASN A 198 -12.01 -23.78 -0.56
N GLY A 199 -12.05 -22.48 -0.84
CA GLY A 199 -13.29 -21.73 -0.90
C GLY A 199 -13.07 -20.23 -1.09
N TRP A 200 -14.15 -19.49 -1.32
CA TRP A 200 -14.08 -18.03 -1.43
C TRP A 200 -13.64 -17.42 -0.10
N MET A 201 -12.77 -16.41 -0.18
CA MET A 201 -12.44 -15.55 0.95
C MET A 201 -13.26 -14.24 0.90
N PRO A 202 -13.27 -13.43 1.98
CA PRO A 202 -13.80 -12.08 1.94
C PRO A 202 -13.17 -11.22 0.84
N ASP A 203 -13.89 -10.20 0.38
CA ASP A 203 -13.29 -9.11 -0.38
C ASP A 203 -12.33 -8.35 0.54
N VAL A 204 -11.15 -7.98 0.06
CA VAL A 204 -10.12 -7.32 0.88
C VAL A 204 -10.01 -5.86 0.46
N ASP A 205 -10.16 -4.96 1.43
CA ASP A 205 -9.95 -3.52 1.28
C ASP A 205 -8.45 -3.22 1.46
N LYS A 206 -7.88 -3.55 2.62
CA LYS A 206 -6.47 -3.29 2.92
C LYS A 206 -5.91 -4.16 4.02
N ILE A 207 -4.58 -4.14 4.13
CA ILE A 207 -3.90 -4.50 5.38
C ILE A 207 -3.26 -3.28 6.02
N GLN A 208 -3.21 -3.26 7.35
CA GLN A 208 -2.58 -2.20 8.11
C GLN A 208 -1.70 -2.75 9.24
N LEU A 209 -0.44 -2.33 9.28
CA LEU A 209 0.44 -2.54 10.41
C LEU A 209 0.29 -1.40 11.42
N LYS A 210 -0.02 -1.74 12.67
CA LYS A 210 0.10 -0.75 13.75
C LYS A 210 1.57 -0.59 14.14
N VAL A 211 1.98 0.65 14.34
CA VAL A 211 3.33 0.99 14.83
C VAL A 211 3.59 0.25 16.13
N LYS A 212 4.79 -0.33 16.26
CA LYS A 212 5.29 -0.69 17.59
C LYS A 212 5.48 0.64 18.33
N SER A 213 4.87 0.79 19.50
CA SER A 213 4.96 2.00 20.35
C SER A 213 6.40 2.48 20.56
N ASP A 214 7.38 1.60 20.37
CA ASP A 214 8.78 1.83 20.68
C ASP A 214 9.61 2.37 19.49
N ALA A 215 8.99 2.67 18.35
CA ALA A 215 9.69 3.28 17.21
C ALA A 215 9.69 4.83 17.22
N LEU A 216 9.12 5.45 18.27
CA LEU A 216 9.07 6.91 18.43
C LEU A 216 10.28 7.51 19.17
N ASN A 217 11.23 6.71 19.69
CA ASN A 217 12.31 7.18 20.59
C ASN A 217 13.75 6.90 20.10
N VAL A 218 14.14 7.27 18.87
CA VAL A 218 15.60 7.28 18.51
C VAL A 218 16.03 8.50 17.68
N VAL A 219 15.25 9.58 17.66
CA VAL A 219 15.75 10.88 17.17
C VAL A 219 15.48 11.97 18.20
N GLU A 220 15.70 11.66 19.48
CA GLU A 220 16.13 12.70 20.39
C GLU A 220 17.59 13.00 20.02
N VAL A 221 17.74 14.01 19.19
CA VAL A 221 19.03 14.63 18.91
C VAL A 221 19.68 14.90 20.26
N LEU A 222 20.76 14.16 20.55
CA LEU A 222 21.77 14.58 21.52
C LEU A 222 22.18 16.00 21.14
N LYS A 223 21.50 17.01 21.68
CA LYS A 223 22.09 18.31 21.93
C LYS A 223 23.08 18.09 23.05
N ALA A 224 24.24 17.52 22.71
CA ALA A 224 25.42 17.70 23.52
C ALA A 224 25.79 19.18 23.38
N MET A 225 25.42 19.97 24.39
CA MET A 225 26.05 21.26 24.62
C MET A 225 27.46 20.98 25.15
N HIS A 226 28.47 21.32 24.36
CA HIS A 226 29.70 21.96 24.80
C HIS A 226 30.04 23.02 23.75
#